data_AF-A0A1V1NZ14-F1
#
_entry.id   AF-A0A1V1NZ14-F1
#
_cell.length_a   1.000
_cell.length_b   1.000
_cell.length_c   1.000
_cell.angle_alpha   90.00
_cell.angle_beta   90.00
_cell.angle_gamma   90.00
#
_symmetry.space_group_name_H-M   'P 1'
#
loop_
_entity.id
_entity.type
_entity.pdbx_description
1 polymer ?
#
loop_
_entity_poly.entity_id
_entity_poly.type
_entity_poly.pdbx_seq_one_letter_code
_entity_poly.pdbx_strand_id
1 'polypeptide(L)'
;MLAKDKDWARGYAKQALSDLDAREILVRGNAEKCHRLHFHQMAAEKMCKAYLTVANGHENVKKIHAYVARNLPIIARQFYSVKNDNNEISRWEISEIKRLSREIEILAPACDHGDLRKDNSEYPWQDGNGKIQTPCEYKFSNINDGSRAITRLIRLIREASEYYSR
;
A
#
# COMPACT_ATOMS: atom_id res chain seq x y z
N MET A 1 30.80 0.17 -7.75
CA MET A 1 30.12 1.47 -7.89
C MET A 1 28.92 1.45 -6.94
N LEU A 2 28.70 2.49 -6.13
CA LEU A 2 27.54 2.55 -5.23
C LEU A 2 26.27 2.85 -6.04
N ALA A 3 25.15 2.23 -5.65
CA ALA A 3 23.85 2.46 -6.28
C ALA A 3 23.39 3.91 -6.06
N LYS A 4 22.85 4.55 -7.10
CA LYS A 4 22.27 5.89 -7.03
C LYS A 4 20.85 5.83 -6.49
N ASP A 5 20.30 6.95 -6.02
CA ASP A 5 18.91 7.02 -5.54
C ASP A 5 17.89 6.53 -6.59
N LYS A 6 18.15 6.78 -7.88
CA LYS A 6 17.33 6.25 -8.97
C LYS A 6 17.33 4.71 -9.02
N ASP A 7 18.45 4.07 -8.74
CA ASP A 7 18.55 2.61 -8.70
C ASP A 7 17.73 2.04 -7.53
N TRP A 8 17.77 2.71 -6.38
CA TRP A 8 16.95 2.36 -5.21
C TRP A 8 15.46 2.56 -5.44
N ALA A 9 15.05 3.71 -5.99
CA ALA A 9 13.66 3.98 -6.35
C ALA A 9 13.14 2.92 -7.32
N ARG A 10 13.95 2.57 -8.34
CA ARG A 10 13.66 1.49 -9.28
C ARG A 10 13.53 0.13 -8.59
N GLY A 11 14.41 -0.18 -7.64
CA GLY A 11 14.37 -1.40 -6.85
C GLY A 11 13.06 -1.53 -6.04
N TYR A 12 12.68 -0.46 -5.33
CA TYR A 12 11.42 -0.42 -4.60
C TYR A 12 10.21 -0.58 -5.53
N ALA A 13 10.21 0.10 -6.68
CA ALA A 13 9.13 0.02 -7.65
C ALA A 13 8.99 -1.39 -8.25
N LYS A 14 10.10 -2.05 -8.62
CA LYS A 14 10.09 -3.44 -9.08
C LYS A 14 9.57 -4.41 -8.02
N GLN A 15 10.00 -4.23 -6.76
CA GLN A 15 9.52 -5.07 -5.69
C GLN A 15 8.02 -4.86 -5.42
N ALA A 16 7.52 -3.62 -5.51
CA ALA A 16 6.09 -3.34 -5.40
C ALA A 16 5.27 -4.04 -6.49
N LEU A 17 5.77 -4.10 -7.73
CA LEU A 17 5.13 -4.87 -8.81
C LEU A 17 5.10 -6.37 -8.49
N SER A 18 6.24 -6.92 -8.03
CA SER A 18 6.32 -8.32 -7.60
C SER A 18 5.33 -8.65 -6.48
N ASP A 19 5.19 -7.76 -5.50
CA ASP A 19 4.23 -7.93 -4.40
C ASP A 19 2.77 -7.92 -4.91
N LEU A 20 2.44 -7.07 -5.88
CA LEU A 20 1.12 -7.09 -6.52
C LEU A 20 0.87 -8.38 -7.31
N ASP A 21 1.89 -8.90 -8.01
CA ASP A 21 1.75 -10.15 -8.75
C ASP A 21 1.55 -11.34 -7.79
N ALA A 22 2.28 -11.38 -6.68
CA ALA A 22 2.06 -12.35 -5.61
C ALA A 22 0.65 -12.27 -5.03
N ARG A 23 0.13 -11.06 -4.79
CA ARG A 23 -1.27 -10.86 -4.37
C ARG A 23 -2.25 -11.50 -5.36
N GLU A 24 -2.07 -11.28 -6.67
CA GLU A 24 -2.99 -11.82 -7.68
C GLU A 24 -2.96 -13.36 -7.71
N ILE A 25 -1.80 -13.98 -7.49
CA ILE A 25 -1.70 -15.43 -7.32
C ILE A 25 -2.51 -15.88 -6.10
N LEU A 26 -2.38 -15.19 -4.96
CA LEU A 26 -3.12 -15.50 -3.73
C LEU A 26 -4.63 -15.30 -3.87
N VAL A 27 -5.08 -14.29 -4.61
CA VAL A 27 -6.50 -14.09 -4.96
C VAL A 27 -7.02 -15.28 -5.77
N ARG A 28 -6.29 -15.70 -6.80
CA ARG A 28 -6.68 -16.86 -7.65
C ARG A 28 -6.65 -18.17 -6.89
N GLY A 29 -5.71 -18.32 -5.96
CA GLY A 29 -5.60 -19.48 -5.07
C GLY A 29 -6.61 -19.47 -3.92
N ASN A 30 -7.48 -18.46 -3.83
CA ASN A 30 -8.43 -18.28 -2.72
C ASN A 30 -7.75 -18.33 -1.34
N ALA A 31 -6.52 -17.82 -1.24
CA ALA A 31 -5.78 -17.78 0.02
C ALA A 31 -6.46 -16.82 1.02
N GLU A 32 -6.27 -17.02 2.32
CA GLU A 32 -6.89 -16.17 3.34
C GLU A 32 -6.65 -14.68 3.14
N LYS A 33 -7.64 -13.87 3.53
CA LYS A 33 -7.67 -12.43 3.25
C LYS A 33 -6.46 -11.70 3.83
N CYS A 34 -5.96 -12.11 4.99
CA CYS A 34 -4.74 -11.55 5.59
C CYS A 34 -3.54 -11.60 4.63
N HIS A 35 -3.33 -12.71 3.93
CA HIS A 35 -2.22 -12.86 2.99
C HIS A 35 -2.38 -11.92 1.80
N ARG A 36 -3.59 -11.85 1.22
CA ARG A 36 -3.88 -10.95 0.09
C ARG A 36 -3.71 -9.48 0.48
N LEU A 37 -4.06 -9.13 1.71
CA LEU A 37 -3.91 -7.79 2.26
C LEU A 37 -2.46 -7.45 2.61
N HIS A 38 -1.70 -8.40 3.16
CA HIS A 38 -0.27 -8.22 3.45
C HIS A 38 0.52 -7.85 2.19
N PHE A 39 0.34 -8.59 1.10
CA PHE A 39 0.99 -8.26 -0.17
C PHE A 39 0.51 -6.93 -0.76
N HIS A 40 -0.75 -6.54 -0.53
CA HIS A 40 -1.21 -5.20 -0.92
C HIS A 40 -0.55 -4.10 -0.09
N GLN A 41 -0.44 -4.27 1.23
CA GLN A 41 0.25 -3.33 2.12
C GLN A 41 1.72 -3.17 1.71
N MET A 42 2.41 -4.28 1.47
CA MET A 42 3.81 -4.26 1.04
C MET A 42 4.00 -3.53 -0.29
N ALA A 43 3.14 -3.80 -1.27
CA ALA A 43 3.18 -3.11 -2.55
C ALA A 43 2.97 -1.60 -2.40
N ALA A 44 1.98 -1.19 -1.60
CA ALA A 44 1.70 0.21 -1.32
C ALA A 44 2.89 0.92 -0.64
N GLU A 45 3.49 0.28 0.38
CA GLU A 45 4.64 0.82 1.10
C GLU A 45 5.84 1.00 0.17
N LYS A 46 6.19 -0.04 -0.61
CA LYS A 46 7.36 0.01 -1.50
C LYS A 46 7.16 1.00 -2.64
N MET A 47 5.95 1.12 -3.19
CA MET A 47 5.65 2.16 -4.17
C MET A 47 5.81 3.58 -3.55
N CYS A 48 5.32 3.80 -2.32
CA CYS A 48 5.53 5.07 -1.62
C CYS A 48 7.01 5.33 -1.33
N LYS A 49 7.81 4.30 -1.02
CA LYS A 49 9.27 4.42 -0.88
C LYS A 49 9.92 4.82 -2.20
N ALA A 50 9.52 4.22 -3.33
CA ALA A 50 10.01 4.62 -4.66
C ALA A 50 9.75 6.10 -4.93
N TYR A 51 8.52 6.57 -4.70
CA TYR A 51 8.14 7.98 -4.82
C TYR A 51 9.00 8.89 -3.94
N LEU A 52 9.15 8.57 -2.66
CA LEU A 52 9.90 9.39 -1.70
C LEU A 52 11.41 9.37 -1.97
N THR A 53 11.98 8.25 -2.43
CA THR A 53 13.41 8.13 -2.72
C THR A 53 13.82 9.08 -3.84
N VAL A 54 12.97 9.30 -4.85
CA VAL A 54 13.25 10.27 -5.93
C VAL A 54 13.38 11.69 -5.39
N ALA A 55 12.56 12.06 -4.40
CA ALA A 55 12.54 13.42 -3.85
C ALA A 55 13.57 13.64 -2.73
N ASN A 56 13.80 12.61 -1.89
CA ASN A 56 14.48 12.75 -0.61
C ASN A 56 15.78 11.94 -0.50
N GLY A 57 16.09 11.10 -1.48
CA GLY A 57 17.22 10.18 -1.45
C GLY A 57 16.98 8.90 -0.62
N HIS A 58 17.69 7.83 -0.94
CA HIS A 58 17.49 6.50 -0.36
C HIS A 58 17.77 6.46 1.14
N GLU A 59 18.87 7.08 1.57
CA GLU A 59 19.32 7.03 2.97
C GLU A 59 18.29 7.60 3.94
N ASN A 60 17.55 8.63 3.53
CA ASN A 60 16.50 9.26 4.32
C ASN A 60 15.19 8.45 4.35
N VAL A 61 14.98 7.54 3.40
CA VAL A 61 13.72 6.81 3.23
C VAL A 61 13.80 5.38 3.76
N LYS A 62 14.96 4.73 3.71
CA LYS A 62 15.08 3.27 3.91
C LYS A 62 14.55 2.75 5.25
N LYS A 63 14.68 3.54 6.33
CA LYS A 63 14.25 3.18 7.69
C LYS A 63 12.85 3.66 8.05
N ILE A 64 12.22 4.49 7.20
CA ILE A 64 10.90 5.03 7.47
C ILE A 64 9.88 4.04 6.92
N HIS A 65 8.92 3.62 7.75
CA HIS A 65 7.69 3.02 7.26
C HIS A 65 6.97 4.09 6.46
N ALA A 66 7.03 3.98 5.13
CA ALA A 66 6.53 5.03 4.27
C ALA A 66 5.04 5.23 4.55
N TYR A 67 4.65 6.45 4.96
CA TYR A 67 3.28 6.79 5.36
C TYR A 67 2.31 6.63 4.19
N VAL A 68 1.80 5.42 3.99
CA VAL A 68 0.90 5.05 2.90
C VAL A 68 -0.31 5.97 2.89
N ALA A 69 -0.90 6.24 4.06
CA ALA A 69 -2.07 7.11 4.21
C ALA A 69 -1.80 8.55 3.73
N ARG A 70 -0.56 9.03 3.92
CA ARG A 70 -0.15 10.37 3.50
C ARG A 70 0.20 10.43 2.01
N ASN A 71 0.96 9.45 1.52
CA ASN A 71 1.62 9.57 0.22
C ASN A 71 0.76 9.04 -0.94
N LEU A 72 -0.02 7.97 -0.76
CA LEU A 72 -0.86 7.43 -1.83
C LEU A 72 -1.84 8.46 -2.42
N PRO A 73 -2.54 9.30 -1.62
CA PRO A 73 -3.41 10.34 -2.17
C PRO A 73 -2.66 11.43 -2.95
N ILE A 74 -1.38 11.68 -2.64
CA ILE A 74 -0.54 12.63 -3.38
C ILE A 74 -0.16 12.03 -4.74
N ILE A 75 0.30 10.78 -4.72
CA ILE A 75 0.67 10.02 -5.92
C ILE A 75 -0.54 9.86 -6.84
N ALA A 76 -1.73 9.57 -6.28
CA ALA A 76 -2.98 9.52 -7.03
C ALA A 76 -3.22 10.80 -7.85
N ARG A 77 -3.08 11.97 -7.21
CA ARG A 77 -3.24 13.25 -7.91
C ARG A 77 -2.22 13.42 -9.03
N GLN A 78 -0.96 13.10 -8.78
CA GLN A 78 0.09 13.21 -9.80
C GLN A 78 -0.18 12.29 -11.01
N PHE A 79 -0.58 11.04 -10.79
CA PHE A 79 -0.74 10.07 -11.87
C PHE A 79 -2.07 10.20 -12.62
N TYR A 80 -3.17 10.53 -11.94
CA TYR A 80 -4.45 10.74 -12.61
C TYR A 80 -4.50 12.09 -13.37
N SER A 81 -3.82 13.14 -12.89
CA SER A 81 -3.64 14.36 -13.66
C SER A 81 -2.75 14.19 -14.90
N VAL A 82 -1.99 13.09 -15.01
CA VAL A 82 -1.16 12.82 -16.20
C VAL A 82 -1.91 11.96 -17.23
N LYS A 83 -3.03 11.32 -16.87
CA LYS A 83 -3.68 10.27 -17.70
C LYS A 83 -5.02 10.62 -18.34
N ASN A 84 -5.73 11.64 -17.86
CA ASN A 84 -7.04 12.00 -18.43
C ASN A 84 -6.96 13.34 -19.16
N ASP A 85 -7.55 13.43 -20.36
CA ASP A 85 -7.66 14.67 -21.15
C ASP A 85 -8.38 15.81 -20.39
N ASN A 86 -9.14 15.47 -19.35
CA ASN A 86 -9.89 16.41 -18.51
C ASN A 86 -9.27 16.66 -17.11
N ASN A 87 -8.07 16.16 -16.81
CA ASN A 87 -7.31 16.41 -15.57
C ASN A 87 -7.97 16.10 -14.21
N GLU A 88 -9.17 15.51 -14.18
CA GLU A 88 -9.92 15.37 -12.93
C GLU A 88 -10.02 13.92 -12.47
N ILE A 89 -9.44 13.66 -11.29
CA ILE A 89 -9.91 12.61 -10.39
C ILE A 89 -11.09 13.17 -9.60
N SER A 90 -12.21 12.44 -9.54
CA SER A 90 -13.37 12.93 -8.80
C SER A 90 -13.04 13.09 -7.31
N ARG A 91 -13.69 14.04 -6.62
CA ARG A 91 -13.54 14.22 -5.17
C ARG A 91 -13.85 12.93 -4.40
N TRP A 92 -14.84 12.17 -4.88
CA TRP A 92 -15.21 10.87 -4.31
C TRP A 92 -14.07 9.85 -4.46
N GLU A 93 -13.42 9.76 -5.63
CA GLU A 93 -12.28 8.84 -5.82
C GLU A 93 -11.10 9.17 -4.90
N ILE A 94 -10.74 10.45 -4.75
CA ILE A 94 -9.71 10.85 -3.79
C ILE A 94 -10.11 10.51 -2.35
N SER A 95 -11.38 10.68 -2.00
CA SER A 95 -11.89 10.31 -0.67
C SER A 95 -11.74 8.82 -0.41
N GLU A 96 -12.09 7.98 -1.39
CA GLU A 96 -11.93 6.53 -1.28
C GLU A 96 -10.46 6.11 -1.22
N ILE A 97 -9.58 6.72 -2.02
CA ILE A 97 -8.14 6.46 -1.95
C ILE A 97 -7.61 6.82 -0.57
N LYS A 98 -7.99 7.97 0.00
CA LYS A 98 -7.58 8.36 1.36
C LYS A 98 -8.04 7.34 2.40
N ARG A 99 -9.32 6.94 2.35
CA ARG A 99 -9.89 5.96 3.27
C ARG A 99 -9.14 4.64 3.19
N LEU A 100 -8.98 4.08 1.98
CA LEU A 100 -8.28 2.82 1.77
C LEU A 100 -6.80 2.89 2.12
N SER A 101 -6.13 4.00 1.83
CA SER A 101 -4.70 4.18 2.17
C SER A 101 -4.49 4.15 3.67
N ARG A 102 -5.44 4.70 4.44
CA ARG A 102 -5.43 4.62 5.91
C ARG A 102 -5.64 3.20 6.39
N GLU A 103 -6.62 2.50 5.85
CA GLU A 103 -6.89 1.11 6.21
C GLU A 103 -5.71 0.19 5.87
N ILE A 104 -5.04 0.41 4.74
CA ILE A 104 -3.84 -0.35 4.35
C ILE A 104 -2.65 -0.04 5.26
N GLU A 105 -2.46 1.22 5.65
CA GLU A 105 -1.38 1.60 6.57
C GLU A 105 -1.50 0.87 7.92
N ILE A 106 -2.72 0.74 8.44
CA ILE A 106 -3.01 0.08 9.74
C ILE A 106 -2.69 -1.43 9.71
N LEU A 107 -2.61 -2.05 8.53
CA LEU A 107 -2.24 -3.46 8.41
C LEU A 107 -0.79 -3.72 8.83
N ALA A 108 0.07 -2.71 8.75
CA ALA A 108 1.49 -2.82 9.04
C ALA A 108 1.72 -2.98 10.56
N PRO A 109 2.50 -3.97 11.01
CA PRO A 109 2.79 -4.18 12.42
C PRO A 109 3.40 -2.96 13.12
N ALA A 110 4.17 -2.15 12.38
CA ALA A 110 4.85 -0.97 12.89
C ALA A 110 3.94 0.25 13.09
N CYS A 111 2.69 0.20 12.61
CA CYS A 111 1.73 1.26 12.84
C CYS A 111 1.06 1.09 14.20
N ASP A 112 1.70 1.62 15.24
CA ASP A 112 1.05 1.79 16.54
C ASP A 112 0.21 3.07 16.52
N HIS A 113 -1.10 2.94 16.28
CA HIS A 113 -2.06 4.05 16.41
C HIS A 113 -2.59 4.19 17.83
N GLY A 114 -1.70 4.14 18.81
CA GLY A 114 -2.03 4.36 20.22
C GLY A 114 -3.11 3.40 20.70
N ASP A 115 -2.94 2.11 20.41
CA ASP A 115 -3.81 1.00 20.85
C ASP A 115 -5.29 1.04 20.39
N LEU A 116 -5.70 1.97 19.52
CA LEU A 116 -7.12 2.06 19.11
C LEU A 116 -7.57 0.92 18.18
N ARG A 117 -6.66 0.40 17.32
CA ARG A 117 -6.94 -0.69 16.38
C ARG A 117 -5.66 -1.26 15.79
N LYS A 118 -5.39 -2.53 16.05
CA LYS A 118 -4.33 -3.31 15.37
C LYS A 118 -5.06 -4.25 14.43
N ASP A 119 -5.02 -4.01 13.12
CA ASP A 119 -5.56 -4.94 12.12
C ASP A 119 -4.39 -5.61 11.40
N ASN A 120 -3.47 -6.15 12.19
CA ASN A 120 -2.20 -6.66 11.71
C ASN A 120 -2.45 -7.84 10.75
N SER A 121 -1.92 -7.78 9.52
CA SER A 121 -2.09 -8.88 8.56
C SER A 121 -1.09 -10.03 8.73
N GLU A 122 -0.08 -9.87 9.57
CA GLU A 122 1.09 -10.75 9.67
C GLU A 122 1.13 -11.54 10.99
N TYR A 123 0.90 -10.86 12.11
CA TYR A 123 1.09 -11.42 13.44
C TYR A 123 -0.19 -11.33 14.28
N PRO A 124 -0.46 -12.31 15.16
CA PRO A 124 -1.51 -12.18 16.16
C PRO A 124 -1.32 -10.94 17.04
N TRP A 125 -2.43 -10.40 17.52
CA TRP A 125 -2.43 -9.24 18.42
C TRP A 125 -3.52 -9.37 19.48
N GLN A 126 -3.38 -8.62 20.56
CA GLN A 126 -4.41 -8.53 21.59
C GLN A 126 -5.34 -7.36 21.27
N ASP A 127 -6.65 -7.58 21.30
CA ASP A 127 -7.65 -6.52 21.15
C ASP A 127 -7.88 -5.74 22.45
N GLY A 128 -8.72 -4.71 22.40
CA GLY A 128 -9.03 -3.85 23.55
C GLY A 128 -9.71 -4.58 24.73
N ASN A 129 -10.19 -5.80 24.54
CA ASN A 129 -10.79 -6.62 25.60
C ASN A 129 -9.82 -7.70 26.13
N GLY A 130 -8.57 -7.71 25.66
CA GLY A 130 -7.60 -8.72 26.06
C GLY A 130 -7.66 -10.02 25.28
N LYS A 131 -8.49 -10.12 24.23
CA LYS A 131 -8.61 -11.33 23.42
C LYS A 131 -7.55 -11.33 22.31
N ILE A 132 -6.94 -12.49 22.10
CA ILE A 132 -6.03 -12.70 20.97
C ILE A 132 -6.83 -12.82 19.67
N GLN A 133 -6.44 -12.02 18.69
CA GLN A 133 -6.92 -12.04 17.33
C GLN A 133 -5.83 -12.62 16.43
N THR A 134 -6.21 -13.57 15.57
CA THR A 134 -5.30 -14.21 14.61
C THR A 134 -5.62 -13.69 13.21
N PRO A 135 -4.64 -13.19 12.43
CA PRO A 135 -4.91 -12.63 11.11
C PRO A 135 -5.69 -13.54 10.16
N CYS A 136 -5.41 -14.85 10.15
CA CYS A 136 -6.10 -15.80 9.28
C CYS A 136 -7.57 -16.05 9.67
N GLU A 137 -7.98 -15.69 10.88
CA GLU A 137 -9.37 -15.80 11.35
C GLU A 137 -10.09 -14.44 11.36
N TYR A 138 -9.32 -13.36 11.22
CA TYR A 138 -9.84 -11.99 11.27
C TYR A 138 -10.47 -11.59 9.94
N LYS A 139 -11.65 -10.95 9.99
CA LYS A 139 -12.46 -10.68 8.78
C LYS A 139 -11.99 -9.48 7.96
N PHE A 140 -11.25 -8.55 8.56
CA PHE A 140 -10.86 -7.26 7.95
C PHE A 140 -12.05 -6.53 7.29
N SER A 141 -13.15 -6.35 8.02
CA SER A 141 -14.42 -5.85 7.46
C SER A 141 -14.32 -4.46 6.81
N ASN A 142 -13.35 -3.65 7.23
CA ASN A 142 -13.15 -2.28 6.72
C ASN A 142 -12.51 -2.23 5.32
N ILE A 143 -11.97 -3.35 4.84
CA ILE A 143 -11.41 -3.48 3.49
C ILE A 143 -12.16 -4.58 2.75
N ASN A 144 -13.00 -4.23 1.78
CA ASN A 144 -13.47 -5.19 0.79
C ASN A 144 -12.42 -5.32 -0.32
N ASP A 145 -11.64 -6.40 -0.28
CA ASP A 145 -10.49 -6.65 -1.16
C ASP A 145 -10.89 -7.14 -2.57
N GLY A 146 -12.19 -7.21 -2.87
CA GLY A 146 -12.76 -7.35 -4.22
C GLY A 146 -13.57 -6.13 -4.70
N SER A 147 -13.62 -5.04 -3.94
CA SER A 147 -14.40 -3.85 -4.32
C SER A 147 -13.81 -3.09 -5.52
N ARG A 148 -14.64 -2.37 -6.27
CA ARG A 148 -14.16 -1.51 -7.36
C ARG A 148 -13.12 -0.47 -6.88
N ALA A 149 -13.27 0.04 -5.66
CA ALA A 149 -12.35 1.01 -5.08
C ALA A 149 -10.95 0.41 -4.84
N ILE A 150 -10.86 -0.81 -4.29
CA ILE A 150 -9.57 -1.47 -4.08
C ILE A 150 -8.90 -1.82 -5.41
N THR A 151 -9.66 -2.27 -6.41
CA THR A 151 -9.12 -2.57 -7.75
C THR A 151 -8.52 -1.33 -8.41
N ARG A 152 -9.16 -0.17 -8.26
CA ARG A 152 -8.63 1.10 -8.75
C ARG A 152 -7.37 1.54 -8.00
N LEU A 153 -7.31 1.32 -6.69
CA LEU A 153 -6.12 1.60 -5.90
C LEU A 153 -4.94 0.71 -6.32
N ILE A 154 -5.17 -0.58 -6.51
CA ILE A 154 -4.17 -1.53 -7.02
C ILE A 154 -3.66 -1.10 -8.40
N ARG A 155 -4.56 -0.68 -9.28
CA ARG A 155 -4.20 -0.16 -10.60
C ARG A 155 -3.32 1.08 -10.49
N LEU A 156 -3.66 2.04 -9.62
CA LEU A 156 -2.81 3.20 -9.35
C LEU A 156 -1.41 2.80 -8.87
N ILE A 157 -1.32 1.89 -7.89
CA ILE A 157 -0.04 1.42 -7.36
C ILE A 157 0.79 0.77 -8.47
N ARG A 158 0.17 -0.08 -9.29
CA ARG A 158 0.84 -0.74 -10.41
C ARG A 158 1.38 0.28 -11.41
N GLU A 159 0.55 1.20 -11.87
CA GLU A 159 0.92 2.20 -12.87
C GLU A 159 2.01 3.15 -12.35
N ALA A 160 1.94 3.53 -11.07
CA ALA A 160 2.99 4.34 -10.43
C ALA A 160 4.31 3.58 -10.31
N SER A 161 4.26 2.31 -9.89
CA SER A 161 5.45 1.45 -9.84
C SER A 161 6.04 1.22 -11.23
N GLU A 162 5.23 1.01 -12.26
CA GLU A 162 5.71 0.89 -13.64
C GLU A 162 6.49 2.14 -14.07
N TYR A 163 5.99 3.32 -13.75
CA TYR A 163 6.68 4.59 -14.03
C TYR A 163 8.04 4.68 -13.34
N TYR A 164 8.11 4.40 -12.04
CA TYR A 164 9.37 4.45 -11.28
C TYR A 164 10.32 3.29 -11.55
N SER A 165 9.85 2.22 -12.23
CA SER A 165 10.66 1.05 -12.56
C SER A 165 11.49 1.18 -13.85
N ARG A 166 11.21 2.22 -14.66
CA ARG A 166 11.91 2.54 -15.90
C ARG A 166 13.27 3.18 -15.59
#